data_AF-A0A660Q134-F1
#
_entry.id   AF-A0A660Q134-F1
#
_cell.length_a   1.000
_cell.length_b   1.000
_cell.length_c   1.000
_cell.angle_alpha   90.00
_cell.angle_beta   90.00
_cell.angle_gamma   90.00
#
_symmetry.space_group_name_H-M   'P 1'
#
loop_
_entity.id
_entity.type
_entity.pdbx_description
1 polymer ?
#
loop_
_entity_poly.entity_id
_entity_poly.type
_entity_poly.pdbx_seq_one_letter_code
_entity_poly.pdbx_strand_id
1 'polypeptide(L)'
;DIKAVFDEKVTIVYYYPNMQPDIIEALIDNGYKGIVIAGTGLGHVNKPLYPALKKAHEKGIAIYMTVQTLWGYVQMYVYDTGRDMMELGVIPGENMLPEAAYTKLGWVLAQTNDPEEVKKMMLTPIADEITEREPFDGYLILQGGIPEVKDFISRYHR
;
A
#
# COMPACT_ATOMS: atom_id res chain seq x y z
N ASP A 1 -1.61 -24.03 -4.30
CA ASP A 1 -3.06 -23.77 -4.52
C ASP A 1 -3.46 -22.41 -4.00
N ILE A 2 -4.08 -21.60 -4.84
CA ILE A 2 -4.62 -20.28 -4.45
C ILE A 2 -5.94 -20.53 -3.72
N LYS A 3 -6.04 -20.10 -2.45
CA LYS A 3 -7.29 -20.15 -1.69
C LYS A 3 -8.04 -18.84 -1.85
N ALA A 4 -9.26 -18.89 -2.34
CA ALA A 4 -10.16 -17.74 -2.48
C ALA A 4 -10.81 -17.38 -1.14
N VAL A 5 -10.00 -16.87 -0.20
CA VAL A 5 -10.43 -16.39 1.13
C VAL A 5 -10.01 -14.94 1.32
N PHE A 6 -10.73 -14.21 2.16
CA PHE A 6 -10.53 -12.78 2.38
C PHE A 6 -10.86 -12.40 3.83
N ASP A 7 -10.00 -11.60 4.46
CA ASP A 7 -10.25 -11.02 5.78
C ASP A 7 -10.92 -9.66 5.61
N GLU A 8 -12.15 -9.53 6.10
CA GLU A 8 -12.97 -8.32 5.97
C GLU A 8 -12.49 -7.17 6.88
N LYS A 9 -11.59 -7.42 7.83
CA LYS A 9 -11.04 -6.41 8.76
C LYS A 9 -9.82 -5.71 8.16
N VAL A 10 -9.93 -5.30 6.90
CA VAL A 10 -8.93 -4.51 6.17
C VAL A 10 -9.57 -3.25 5.60
N THR A 11 -8.82 -2.16 5.48
CA THR A 11 -9.32 -0.90 4.90
C THR A 11 -8.26 -0.16 4.07
N ILE A 12 -8.73 0.82 3.28
CA ILE A 12 -7.91 1.84 2.64
C ILE A 12 -8.16 3.19 3.31
N VAL A 13 -7.09 3.87 3.70
CA VAL A 13 -7.13 5.25 4.18
C VAL A 13 -6.48 6.15 3.14
N TYR A 14 -7.28 6.96 2.46
CA TYR A 14 -6.77 8.03 1.61
C TYR A 14 -6.34 9.21 2.47
N TYR A 15 -5.04 9.47 2.50
CA TYR A 15 -4.49 10.57 3.27
C TYR A 15 -4.86 11.92 2.64
N TYR A 16 -5.05 12.94 3.48
CA TYR A 16 -5.27 14.32 3.06
C TYR A 16 -4.63 15.29 4.08
N PRO A 17 -4.31 16.54 3.68
CA PRO A 17 -3.72 17.51 4.58
C PRO A 17 -4.57 17.72 5.84
N ASN A 18 -3.90 17.78 6.99
CA ASN A 18 -4.55 17.96 8.30
C ASN A 18 -5.49 16.81 8.72
N MET A 19 -5.30 15.60 8.17
CA MET A 19 -5.90 14.39 8.73
C MET A 19 -5.57 14.29 10.22
N GLN A 20 -6.60 13.97 11.01
CA GLN A 20 -6.50 13.80 12.45
C GLN A 20 -6.27 12.31 12.79
N PRO A 21 -5.62 12.00 13.93
CA PRO A 21 -5.31 10.62 14.30
C PRO A 21 -6.55 9.78 14.68
N ASP A 22 -7.68 10.43 14.95
CA ASP A 22 -8.96 9.80 15.32
C ASP A 22 -9.44 8.76 14.30
N ILE A 23 -9.17 8.97 13.01
CA ILE A 23 -9.49 8.00 11.95
C ILE A 23 -8.73 6.69 12.17
N ILE A 24 -7.42 6.75 12.42
CA ILE A 24 -6.60 5.55 12.66
C ILE A 24 -6.95 4.92 14.00
N GLU A 25 -7.20 5.72 15.03
CA GLU A 25 -7.66 5.26 16.34
C GLU A 25 -9.01 4.52 16.25
N ALA A 26 -9.96 5.02 15.45
CA ALA A 26 -11.23 4.35 15.22
C ALA A 26 -11.03 2.98 14.54
N LEU A 27 -10.09 2.85 13.59
CA LEU A 27 -9.78 1.56 12.97
C LEU A 27 -9.19 0.57 13.98
N ILE A 28 -8.28 1.04 14.83
CA ILE A 28 -7.72 0.25 15.93
C ILE A 28 -8.84 -0.25 16.86
N ASP A 29 -9.74 0.64 17.28
CA ASP A 29 -10.79 0.33 18.25
C ASP A 29 -11.88 -0.59 17.66
N ASN A 30 -12.09 -0.53 16.34
CA ASN A 30 -12.99 -1.43 15.61
C ASN A 30 -12.36 -2.79 15.22
N GLY A 31 -11.13 -3.06 15.67
CA GLY A 31 -10.45 -4.34 15.48
C GLY A 31 -10.05 -4.62 14.04
N TYR A 32 -9.67 -3.58 13.28
CA TYR A 32 -9.03 -3.78 11.98
C TYR A 32 -7.68 -4.47 12.14
N LYS A 33 -7.36 -5.35 11.19
CA LYS A 33 -6.11 -6.12 11.16
C LYS A 33 -5.13 -5.63 10.09
N GLY A 34 -5.65 -4.93 9.07
CA GLY A 34 -4.86 -4.37 7.98
C GLY A 34 -5.29 -2.96 7.60
N ILE A 35 -4.32 -2.09 7.34
CA ILE A 35 -4.54 -0.73 6.84
C ILE A 35 -3.62 -0.51 5.65
N VAL A 36 -4.20 -0.21 4.50
CA VAL A 36 -3.47 0.35 3.34
C VAL A 36 -3.65 1.85 3.36
N ILE A 37 -2.56 2.60 3.35
CA ILE A 37 -2.57 4.07 3.30
C ILE A 37 -2.26 4.49 1.87
N ALA A 38 -3.14 5.25 1.23
CA ALA A 38 -2.81 5.99 0.01
C ALA A 38 -2.21 7.35 0.42
N GLY A 39 -0.88 7.38 0.57
CA GLY A 39 -0.13 8.53 1.04
C GLY A 39 0.23 9.52 -0.06
N THR A 40 0.75 10.70 0.31
CA THR A 40 1.15 11.72 -0.66
C THR A 40 2.55 11.47 -1.23
N GLY A 41 2.77 11.92 -2.47
CA GLY A 41 4.09 11.92 -3.12
C GLY A 41 4.72 10.53 -3.12
N LEU A 42 5.89 10.39 -2.50
CA LEU A 42 6.62 9.12 -2.37
C LEU A 42 6.15 8.23 -1.20
N GLY A 43 4.96 8.49 -0.64
CA GLY A 43 4.37 7.74 0.48
C GLY A 43 4.55 8.44 1.82
N HIS A 44 3.74 9.48 2.08
CA HIS A 44 3.81 10.26 3.32
C HIS A 44 2.44 10.55 3.94
N VAL A 45 2.45 10.73 5.26
CA VAL A 45 1.38 11.37 6.05
C VAL A 45 1.96 12.46 6.96
N ASN A 46 1.13 13.24 7.63
CA ASN A 46 1.57 14.23 8.62
C ASN A 46 1.98 13.58 9.95
N LYS A 47 2.88 14.26 10.69
CA LYS A 47 3.38 13.82 11.99
C LYS A 47 2.31 13.56 13.08
N PRO A 48 1.18 14.29 13.14
CA PRO A 48 0.11 13.99 14.10
C PRO A 48 -0.44 12.56 14.05
N LEU A 49 -0.32 11.86 12.93
CA LEU A 49 -0.72 10.46 12.80
C LEU A 49 0.27 9.47 13.43
N TYR A 50 1.52 9.88 13.67
CA TYR A 50 2.59 8.98 14.08
C TYR A 50 2.29 8.19 15.36
N PRO A 51 1.74 8.80 16.44
CA PRO A 51 1.37 8.03 17.63
C PRO A 51 0.33 6.95 17.34
N ALA A 52 -0.68 7.24 16.51
CA ALA A 52 -1.71 6.28 16.14
C ALA A 52 -1.15 5.16 15.26
N LEU A 53 -0.23 5.47 14.33
CA LEU A 53 0.48 4.47 13.52
C LEU A 53 1.31 3.52 14.40
N LYS A 54 2.08 4.07 15.36
CA LYS A 54 2.83 3.28 16.34
C LYS A 54 1.92 2.34 17.13
N LYS A 55 0.80 2.86 17.62
CA LYS A 55 -0.19 2.10 18.39
C LYS A 55 -0.82 0.98 17.54
N ALA A 56 -1.13 1.25 16.28
CA ALA A 56 -1.63 0.23 15.35
C ALA A 56 -0.61 -0.89 15.15
N HIS A 57 0.66 -0.54 14.91
CA HIS A 57 1.74 -1.52 14.79
C HIS A 57 1.94 -2.36 16.06
N GLU A 58 1.95 -1.72 17.24
CA GLU A 58 2.06 -2.41 18.54
C GLU A 58 0.90 -3.38 18.82
N LYS A 59 -0.27 -3.13 18.23
CA LYS A 59 -1.43 -4.03 18.27
C LYS A 59 -1.40 -5.14 17.19
N GLY A 60 -0.34 -5.22 16.39
CA GLY A 60 -0.20 -6.21 15.33
C GLY A 60 -1.03 -5.93 14.08
N ILE A 61 -1.48 -4.68 13.89
CA ILE A 61 -2.15 -4.27 12.65
C ILE A 61 -1.09 -4.12 11.56
N ALA A 62 -1.29 -4.78 10.42
CA ALA A 62 -0.39 -4.67 9.28
C ALA A 62 -0.67 -3.37 8.52
N ILE A 63 0.35 -2.50 8.41
CA ILE A 63 0.20 -1.17 7.79
C ILE A 63 1.09 -1.09 6.55
N TYR A 64 0.47 -0.87 5.39
CA TYR A 64 1.17 -0.71 4.12
C TYR A 64 0.96 0.68 3.55
N MET A 65 2.03 1.30 3.07
CA MET A 65 1.99 2.55 2.34
C MET A 65 1.89 2.27 0.84
N THR A 66 0.96 2.95 0.18
CA THR A 66 0.84 3.11 -1.27
C THR A 66 0.79 4.61 -1.57
N VAL A 67 0.75 5.01 -2.83
CA VAL A 67 0.75 6.43 -3.22
C VAL A 67 -0.55 6.84 -3.91
N GLN A 68 -1.13 7.96 -3.49
CA GLN A 68 -2.31 8.54 -4.13
C GLN A 68 -2.02 9.10 -5.52
N THR A 69 -0.74 9.22 -5.91
CA THR A 69 -0.34 9.60 -7.29
C THR A 69 -0.66 8.50 -8.29
N LEU A 70 -1.01 7.30 -7.81
CA LEU A 70 -1.34 6.08 -8.56
C LEU A 70 -0.14 5.50 -9.31
N TRP A 71 0.59 6.34 -10.02
CA TRP A 71 1.80 5.99 -10.72
C TRP A 71 3.05 6.28 -9.89
N GLY A 72 4.02 5.36 -9.98
CA GLY A 72 5.32 5.43 -9.34
C GLY A 72 5.45 4.57 -8.09
N TYR A 73 6.67 4.55 -7.55
CA TYR A 73 7.04 3.77 -6.37
C TYR A 73 6.87 4.57 -5.08
N VAL A 74 6.42 3.87 -4.04
CA VAL A 74 6.62 4.29 -2.66
C VAL A 74 8.12 4.29 -2.38
N GLN A 75 8.68 5.45 -2.05
CA GLN A 75 10.10 5.66 -1.83
C GLN A 75 10.34 6.39 -0.51
N MET A 76 9.96 5.72 0.59
CA MET A 76 10.05 6.22 1.95
C MET A 76 11.51 6.35 2.46
N TYR A 77 12.50 5.90 1.68
CA TYR A 77 13.92 6.06 1.99
C TYR A 77 14.49 7.43 1.63
N VAL A 78 13.79 8.24 0.83
CA VAL A 78 14.32 9.52 0.32
C VAL A 78 14.30 10.60 1.41
N TYR A 79 13.17 10.75 2.11
CA TYR A 79 12.97 11.80 3.12
C TYR A 79 13.00 11.23 4.55
N ASP A 80 13.43 12.04 5.52
CA ASP A 80 13.46 11.66 6.95
C ASP A 80 12.09 11.18 7.44
N THR A 81 11.03 11.89 7.05
CA THR A 81 9.64 11.55 7.41
C THR A 81 9.24 10.16 6.95
N GLY A 82 9.76 9.70 5.80
CA GLY A 82 9.55 8.35 5.29
C GLY A 82 10.20 7.30 6.20
N ARG A 83 11.44 7.54 6.62
CA ARG A 83 12.19 6.68 7.54
C ARG A 83 11.53 6.63 8.92
N ASP A 84 11.08 7.77 9.45
CA ASP A 84 10.34 7.83 10.70
C ASP A 84 9.13 6.88 10.66
N MET A 85 8.31 6.94 9.59
CA MET A 85 7.12 6.07 9.47
C MET A 85 7.47 4.58 9.36
N MET A 86 8.59 4.22 8.73
CA MET A 86 9.05 2.83 8.70
C MET A 86 9.44 2.32 10.09
N GLU A 87 10.06 3.16 10.92
CA GLU A 87 10.36 2.84 12.33
C GLU A 87 9.08 2.66 13.16
N LEU A 88 7.97 3.28 12.75
CA LEU A 88 6.65 3.11 13.36
C LEU A 88 5.90 1.86 12.83
N GLY A 89 6.52 1.06 11.97
CA GLY A 89 5.98 -0.19 11.45
C GLY A 89 5.19 -0.07 10.15
N VAL A 90 5.24 1.07 9.46
CA VAL A 90 4.65 1.23 8.12
C VAL A 90 5.55 0.61 7.07
N ILE A 91 4.99 -0.26 6.22
CA ILE A 91 5.75 -1.00 5.21
C ILE A 91 5.53 -0.37 3.82
N PRO A 92 6.58 0.01 3.08
CA PRO A 92 6.45 0.46 1.69
C PRO A 92 5.84 -0.64 0.81
N GLY A 93 4.76 -0.32 0.08
CA GLY A 93 4.06 -1.25 -0.80
C GLY A 93 4.55 -1.25 -2.25
N GLU A 94 5.82 -0.88 -2.48
CA GLU A 94 6.42 -0.74 -3.82
C GLU A 94 5.58 0.16 -4.73
N ASN A 95 5.21 -0.30 -5.93
CA ASN A 95 4.33 0.41 -6.86
C ASN A 95 2.94 -0.22 -6.99
N MET A 96 2.48 -0.96 -5.96
CA MET A 96 1.10 -1.44 -5.95
C MET A 96 0.12 -0.26 -5.98
N LEU A 97 -0.92 -0.39 -6.81
CA LEU A 97 -2.10 0.47 -6.70
C LEU A 97 -2.73 0.30 -5.30
N PRO A 98 -3.26 1.38 -4.68
CA PRO A 98 -3.92 1.29 -3.38
C PRO A 98 -4.99 0.18 -3.29
N GLU A 99 -5.79 0.02 -4.34
CA GLU A 99 -6.86 -0.98 -4.43
C GLU A 99 -6.32 -2.41 -4.61
N ALA A 100 -5.22 -2.57 -5.34
CA ALA A 100 -4.54 -3.85 -5.48
C ALA A 100 -3.91 -4.27 -4.14
N ALA A 101 -3.24 -3.34 -3.45
CA ALA A 101 -2.67 -3.57 -2.13
C ALA A 101 -3.75 -3.92 -1.10
N TYR A 102 -4.92 -3.26 -1.14
CA TYR A 102 -6.06 -3.58 -0.28
C TYR A 102 -6.56 -5.01 -0.49
N THR A 103 -6.82 -5.36 -1.74
CA THR A 103 -7.32 -6.67 -2.12
C THR A 103 -6.31 -7.75 -1.71
N LYS A 104 -5.02 -7.50 -1.98
CA LYS A 104 -3.93 -8.38 -1.60
C LYS A 104 -3.81 -8.52 -0.09
N LEU A 105 -3.89 -7.44 0.69
CA LEU A 105 -3.76 -7.49 2.15
C LEU A 105 -4.89 -8.29 2.79
N GLY A 106 -6.14 -8.09 2.37
CA GLY A 106 -7.27 -8.89 2.85
C GLY A 106 -7.12 -10.37 2.48
N TRP A 107 -6.62 -10.68 1.28
CA TRP A 107 -6.30 -12.04 0.89
C TRP A 107 -5.17 -12.66 1.73
N VAL A 108 -4.05 -11.93 1.92
CA VAL A 108 -2.87 -12.39 2.69
C VAL A 108 -3.22 -12.66 4.16
N LEU A 109 -3.96 -11.75 4.81
CA LEU A 109 -4.38 -11.91 6.21
C LEU A 109 -5.34 -13.10 6.41
N ALA A 110 -6.04 -13.53 5.37
CA ALA A 110 -6.82 -14.76 5.38
C ALA A 110 -5.96 -16.04 5.19
N GLN A 111 -4.71 -15.91 4.73
CA GLN A 111 -3.78 -17.05 4.62
C GLN A 111 -2.97 -17.26 5.90
N THR A 112 -2.55 -16.17 6.57
CA THR A 112 -1.66 -16.22 7.73
C THR A 112 -1.86 -15.02 8.64
N ASN A 113 -1.59 -15.21 9.94
CA ASN A 113 -1.53 -14.15 10.94
C ASN A 113 -0.10 -13.88 11.42
N ASP A 114 0.91 -14.56 10.86
CA ASP A 114 2.31 -14.32 11.17
C ASP A 114 2.80 -13.04 10.46
N PRO A 115 3.19 -11.97 11.19
CA PRO A 115 3.56 -10.69 10.60
C PRO A 115 4.68 -10.77 9.55
N GLU A 116 5.67 -11.65 9.74
CA GLU A 116 6.77 -11.78 8.79
C GLU A 116 6.34 -12.48 7.50
N GLU A 117 5.50 -13.50 7.57
CA GLU A 117 4.91 -14.11 6.38
C GLU A 117 3.91 -13.17 5.70
N VAL A 118 3.13 -12.38 6.45
CA VAL A 118 2.27 -11.32 5.87
C VAL A 118 3.11 -10.35 5.05
N LYS A 119 4.22 -9.85 5.63
CA LYS A 119 5.17 -8.96 4.96
C LYS A 119 5.74 -9.57 3.69
N LYS A 120 6.23 -10.80 3.80
CA LYS A 120 6.79 -11.54 2.66
C LYS A 120 5.77 -11.73 1.54
N MET A 121 4.55 -12.15 1.85
CA MET A 121 3.50 -12.36 0.85
C MET A 121 3.05 -11.04 0.21
N MET A 122 2.95 -9.96 0.98
CA MET A 122 2.61 -8.64 0.45
C MET A 122 3.68 -8.08 -0.49
N LEU A 123 4.96 -8.35 -0.23
CA LEU A 123 6.08 -7.85 -1.05
C LEU A 123 6.51 -8.81 -2.17
N THR A 124 5.97 -10.02 -2.21
CA THR A 124 6.21 -10.97 -3.32
C THR A 124 5.18 -10.75 -4.42
N PRO A 125 5.56 -10.48 -5.68
CA PRO A 125 4.62 -10.38 -6.80
C PRO A 125 3.83 -11.69 -7.01
N ILE A 126 2.52 -11.61 -7.22
CA ILE A 126 1.65 -12.79 -7.41
C ILE A 126 0.93 -12.77 -8.77
N ALA A 127 0.45 -11.61 -9.18
CA ALA A 127 -0.35 -11.37 -10.38
C ALA A 127 0.03 -10.02 -11.03
N ASP A 128 1.33 -9.74 -11.08
CA ASP A 128 1.93 -8.54 -11.67
C ASP A 128 1.50 -7.21 -11.00
N GLU A 129 1.06 -7.26 -9.74
CA GLU A 129 0.68 -6.08 -8.97
C GLU A 129 1.88 -5.26 -8.47
N ILE A 130 3.09 -5.84 -8.49
CA ILE A 130 4.37 -5.17 -8.22
C ILE A 130 5.27 -5.43 -9.42
N THR A 131 5.95 -4.40 -9.90
CA THR A 131 7.01 -4.54 -10.91
C THR A 131 8.40 -4.47 -10.28
N GLU A 132 9.44 -4.94 -10.98
CA GLU A 132 10.83 -4.80 -10.51
C GLU A 132 11.32 -3.33 -10.57
N ARG A 133 10.86 -2.58 -11.58
CA ARG A 133 11.13 -1.16 -11.78
C ARG A 133 10.00 -0.51 -12.54
N GLU A 134 9.89 0.81 -12.43
CA GLU A 134 8.89 1.55 -13.17
C GLU A 134 9.23 1.54 -14.68
N PRO A 135 8.34 1.04 -15.55
CA PRO A 135 8.56 1.09 -16.98
C PRO A 135 8.40 2.53 -17.50
N PHE A 136 9.16 2.88 -18.54
CA PHE A 136 9.16 4.23 -19.11
C PHE A 136 7.80 4.64 -19.73
N ASP A 137 6.93 3.67 -20.00
CA ASP A 137 5.61 3.83 -20.61
C ASP A 137 4.45 3.66 -19.61
N GLY A 138 4.73 3.56 -18.30
CA GLY A 138 3.70 3.39 -17.28
C GLY A 138 2.86 4.63 -16.95
N TYR A 139 3.22 5.82 -17.46
CA TYR A 139 2.68 7.12 -17.01
C TYR A 139 1.20 7.39 -17.39
N LEU A 140 0.59 6.55 -18.23
CA LEU A 140 -0.85 6.57 -18.45
C LEU A 140 -1.48 5.64 -17.41
N ILE A 141 -2.70 5.94 -16.91
CA ILE A 141 -3.44 5.04 -16.00
C ILE A 141 -3.86 3.77 -16.78
N LEU A 142 -2.87 2.97 -17.16
CA LEU A 142 -2.86 1.80 -18.00
C LEU A 142 -1.56 1.13 -17.56
N GLN A 143 -1.63 0.18 -16.62
CA GLN A 143 -0.45 -0.51 -16.07
C GLN A 143 0.56 -0.81 -17.20
N GLY A 144 1.70 -0.10 -17.18
CA GLY A 144 2.72 -0.21 -18.23
C GLY A 144 3.30 -1.62 -18.30
N GLY A 145 3.80 -2.02 -19.47
CA GLY A 145 4.33 -3.37 -19.68
C GLY A 145 3.30 -4.45 -20.04
N ILE A 146 2.00 -4.15 -20.00
CA ILE A 146 0.94 -5.03 -20.52
C ILE A 146 0.91 -4.95 -22.07
N PRO A 147 1.01 -6.07 -22.81
CA PRO A 147 1.02 -6.06 -24.28
C PRO A 147 -0.17 -5.31 -24.91
N GLU A 148 -1.35 -5.45 -24.32
CA GLU A 148 -2.61 -4.83 -24.75
C GLU A 148 -2.58 -3.30 -24.60
N VAL A 149 -2.00 -2.80 -23.51
CA VAL A 149 -1.81 -1.37 -23.25
C VAL A 149 -0.84 -0.77 -24.27
N LYS A 150 0.25 -1.49 -24.55
CA LYS A 150 1.26 -1.06 -25.52
C LYS A 150 0.69 -0.94 -26.93
N ASP A 151 -0.09 -1.94 -27.37
CA ASP A 151 -0.78 -1.89 -28.66
C ASP A 151 -1.76 -0.70 -28.73
N PHE A 152 -2.55 -0.47 -27.68
CA PHE A 152 -3.45 0.69 -27.59
C PHE A 152 -2.70 2.02 -27.70
N ILE A 153 -1.66 2.25 -26.88
CA ILE A 153 -0.89 3.51 -26.90
C ILE A 153 -0.27 3.75 -28.29
N SER A 154 0.30 2.72 -28.91
CA SER A 154 0.98 2.83 -30.22
C SER A 154 0.06 3.29 -31.36
N ARG A 155 -1.25 3.07 -31.23
CA ARG A 155 -2.24 3.47 -32.24
C ARG A 155 -2.67 4.92 -32.13
N TYR A 156 -2.55 5.54 -30.93
CA TYR A 156 -3.16 6.84 -30.63
C TYR A 156 -2.18 7.92 -30.14
N HIS A 157 -0.98 7.55 -29.70
CA HIS A 157 0.12 8.49 -29.46
C HIS A 157 1.11 8.42 -30.62
N ARG A 158 1.17 9.48 -31.44
CA ARG A 158 2.25 9.73 -32.42
C ARG A 158 3.26 10.70 -31.86
#